data_AF-A0A2Z5JIY0-F1
#
_entry.id   AF-A0A2Z5JIY0-F1
#
_cell.length_a   1.000
_cell.length_b   1.000
_cell.length_c   1.000
_cell.angle_alpha   90.00
_cell.angle_beta   90.00
_cell.angle_gamma   90.00
#
_symmetry.space_group_name_H-M   'P 1'
#
loop_
_entity.id
_entity.type
_entity.pdbx_description
1 polymer ?
#
loop_
_entity_poly.entity_id
_entity_poly.type
_entity_poly.pdbx_seq_one_letter_code
_entity_poly.pdbx_strand_id
1 'polypeptide(L)'
;MTSENRPNPRFEEDMQLKRVAGPPRYNRVAQGPVQYVRVADSGGVLIGYVWANDEGDAAGWVTPPGLGAAAINAGAAWLRKLRDAKSRGIAPTALLAELVRDTSDIPGSGVVPGSLAEAPSLAELKELASGG
;
A
#
# COMPACT_ATOMS: atom_id res chain seq x y z
N MET A 1 15.50 -41.48 -31.90
CA MET A 1 15.74 -40.02 -32.06
C MET A 1 15.84 -39.42 -30.67
N THR A 2 17.05 -39.30 -30.14
CA THR A 2 17.30 -38.75 -28.80
C THR A 2 17.49 -37.24 -28.94
N SER A 3 16.51 -36.48 -28.46
CA SER A 3 16.64 -35.02 -28.35
C SER A 3 17.64 -34.73 -27.23
N GLU A 4 18.80 -34.20 -27.60
CA GLU A 4 19.87 -33.83 -26.69
C GLU A 4 19.42 -32.58 -25.92
N ASN A 5 19.10 -32.74 -24.63
CA ASN A 5 18.74 -31.64 -23.75
C ASN A 5 19.99 -30.80 -23.44
N ARG A 6 20.38 -29.91 -24.36
CA ARG A 6 21.45 -28.94 -24.12
C ARG A 6 20.88 -27.78 -23.30
N PRO A 7 21.26 -27.61 -22.02
CA PRO A 7 20.81 -26.46 -21.24
C PRO A 7 21.28 -25.17 -21.92
N ASN A 8 20.41 -24.16 -21.94
CA ASN A 8 20.69 -22.88 -22.58
C ASN A 8 21.87 -22.21 -21.85
N PRO A 9 22.99 -21.90 -22.52
CA PRO A 9 24.20 -21.38 -21.89
C PRO A 9 24.00 -20.05 -21.13
N ARG A 10 22.88 -19.35 -21.38
CA ARG A 10 22.44 -18.20 -20.57
C ARG A 10 22.22 -18.52 -19.08
N PHE A 11 21.97 -19.78 -18.73
CA PHE A 11 21.84 -20.19 -17.33
C PHE A 11 23.19 -20.48 -16.66
N GLU A 12 24.28 -20.54 -17.43
CA GLU A 12 25.65 -20.74 -16.92
C GLU A 12 26.41 -19.42 -16.71
N GLU A 13 25.84 -18.29 -17.11
CA GLU A 13 26.42 -16.97 -16.85
C GLU A 13 26.32 -16.60 -15.37
N ASP A 14 27.43 -16.12 -14.80
CA ASP A 14 27.48 -15.60 -13.44
C ASP A 14 26.66 -14.29 -13.34
N MET A 15 25.44 -14.41 -12.83
CA MET A 15 24.50 -13.31 -12.70
C MET A 15 24.99 -12.28 -11.68
N GLN A 16 25.64 -11.22 -12.17
CA GLN A 16 26.09 -10.09 -11.35
C GLN A 16 24.90 -9.21 -10.90
N LEU A 17 24.17 -9.65 -9.89
CA LEU A 17 23.08 -8.89 -9.26
C LEU A 17 23.62 -7.70 -8.47
N LYS A 18 23.59 -6.52 -9.07
CA LYS A 18 23.89 -5.26 -8.38
C LYS A 18 22.62 -4.70 -7.75
N ARG A 19 22.58 -4.64 -6.41
CA ARG A 19 21.49 -3.98 -5.66
C ARG A 19 21.54 -2.46 -5.92
N VAL A 20 20.68 -1.99 -6.81
CA VAL A 20 20.39 -0.56 -7.00
C VAL A 20 19.27 -0.11 -6.05
N ALA A 21 19.20 1.19 -5.75
CA ALA A 21 18.10 1.73 -4.96
C ALA A 21 16.76 1.45 -5.67
N GLY A 22 15.79 0.95 -4.91
CA GLY A 22 14.45 0.68 -5.43
C GLY A 22 13.67 1.98 -5.69
N PRO A 23 12.49 1.88 -6.35
CA PRO A 23 11.62 3.04 -6.55
C PRO A 23 11.30 3.73 -5.22
N PRO A 24 11.17 5.08 -5.19
CA PRO A 24 10.83 5.81 -3.98
C PRO A 24 9.59 5.25 -3.28
N ARG A 25 9.66 5.09 -1.96
CA ARG A 25 8.58 4.61 -1.10
C ARG A 25 8.62 5.37 0.22
N TYR A 26 7.45 5.63 0.80
CA TYR A 26 7.37 6.04 2.19
C TYR A 26 7.91 4.95 3.11
N ASN A 27 8.33 5.33 4.31
CA ASN A 27 8.66 4.40 5.36
C ASN A 27 7.42 3.55 5.72
N ARG A 28 7.66 2.26 6.00
CA ARG A 28 6.60 1.28 6.30
C ARG A 28 6.28 1.17 7.78
N VAL A 29 7.02 1.91 8.60
CA VAL A 29 6.89 1.99 10.04
C VAL A 29 6.76 3.46 10.40
N ALA A 30 5.90 3.75 11.37
CA ALA A 30 5.76 5.07 11.97
C ALA A 30 6.07 4.97 13.46
N GLN A 31 6.71 6.01 13.99
CA GLN A 31 6.80 6.23 15.43
C GLN A 31 5.73 7.26 15.79
N GLY A 32 5.01 7.02 16.89
CA GLY A 32 3.92 7.90 17.32
C GLY A 32 2.62 7.73 16.51
N PRO A 33 1.72 8.73 16.60
CA PRO A 33 0.38 8.68 16.01
C PRO A 33 0.39 8.57 14.50
N VAL A 34 -0.63 7.92 13.95
CA VAL A 34 -0.87 7.84 12.50
C VAL A 34 -2.26 8.37 12.17
N GLN A 35 -2.35 9.23 11.17
CA GLN A 35 -3.63 9.56 10.55
C GLN A 35 -4.01 8.45 9.57
N TYR A 36 -5.30 8.18 9.44
CA TYR A 36 -5.78 7.16 8.52
C TYR A 36 -7.16 7.49 7.96
N VAL A 37 -7.48 6.85 6.85
CA VAL A 37 -8.82 6.83 6.24
C VAL A 37 -9.24 5.38 6.03
N ARG A 38 -10.56 5.14 6.11
CA ARG A 38 -11.14 3.83 5.76
C ARG A 38 -11.37 3.77 4.27
N VAL A 39 -11.17 2.60 3.69
CA VAL A 39 -11.39 2.34 2.27
C VAL A 39 -12.39 1.21 2.10
N ALA A 40 -13.41 1.44 1.29
CA ALA A 40 -14.43 0.47 0.95
C ALA A 40 -14.39 0.12 -0.54
N ASP A 41 -14.89 -1.06 -0.89
CA ASP A 41 -15.19 -1.41 -2.28
C ASP A 41 -16.49 -0.75 -2.77
N SER A 42 -16.85 -0.97 -4.04
CA SER A 42 -18.09 -0.45 -4.63
C SER A 42 -19.37 -0.95 -3.96
N GLY A 43 -19.30 -2.05 -3.20
CA GLY A 43 -20.42 -2.58 -2.41
C GLY A 43 -20.49 -1.98 -1.00
N GLY A 44 -19.56 -1.10 -0.63
CA GLY A 44 -19.48 -0.50 0.70
C GLY A 44 -18.80 -1.38 1.74
N VAL A 45 -18.20 -2.52 1.33
CA VAL A 45 -17.48 -3.40 2.25
C VAL A 45 -16.12 -2.78 2.56
N LEU A 46 -15.77 -2.69 3.85
CA LEU A 46 -14.44 -2.22 4.28
C LEU A 46 -13.37 -3.21 3.80
N ILE A 47 -12.46 -2.74 2.96
CA ILE A 47 -11.37 -3.54 2.39
C ILE A 47 -9.99 -3.14 2.92
N GLY A 48 -9.89 -2.01 3.63
CA GLY A 48 -8.63 -1.62 4.25
C GLY A 48 -8.59 -0.17 4.73
N TYR A 49 -7.38 0.24 5.06
CA TYR A 49 -7.06 1.55 5.61
C TYR A 49 -5.79 2.07 4.91
N VAL A 50 -5.83 3.33 4.49
CA VAL A 50 -4.61 4.06 4.12
C VAL A 50 -4.21 4.90 5.32
N TRP A 51 -2.93 4.86 5.70
CA TRP A 51 -2.41 5.62 6.84
C TRP A 51 -1.18 6.42 6.48
N ALA A 52 -0.92 7.48 7.26
CA ALA A 52 0.16 8.42 7.09
C ALA A 52 0.68 8.96 8.43
N ASN A 53 1.97 9.29 8.45
CA ASN A 53 2.68 9.99 9.52
C ASN A 53 3.80 10.81 8.88
N ASP A 54 3.77 12.13 9.03
CA ASP A 54 4.73 13.02 8.39
C ASP A 54 6.09 13.03 9.10
N GLU A 55 6.13 12.87 10.42
CA GLU A 55 7.36 12.88 11.22
C GLU A 55 8.36 11.81 10.76
N GLY A 56 7.85 10.62 10.47
CA GLY A 56 8.62 9.50 9.95
C GLY A 56 8.63 9.38 8.44
N ASP A 57 8.06 10.32 7.67
CA ASP A 57 7.86 10.19 6.22
C ASP A 57 7.27 8.80 5.86
N ALA A 58 6.26 8.40 6.63
CA ALA A 58 5.75 7.05 6.68
C ALA A 58 4.29 7.00 6.22
N ALA A 59 3.97 6.03 5.38
CA ALA A 59 2.61 5.82 4.91
C ALA A 59 2.45 4.40 4.41
N GLY A 60 1.23 3.89 4.47
CA GLY A 60 0.99 2.51 4.08
C GLY A 60 -0.47 2.12 3.97
N TRP A 61 -0.64 0.83 3.71
CA TRP A 61 -1.91 0.15 3.58
C TRP A 61 -2.00 -0.92 4.68
N VAL A 62 -3.14 -0.98 5.35
CA VAL A 62 -3.49 -2.03 6.31
C VAL A 62 -4.78 -2.69 5.85
N THR A 63 -4.84 -4.01 5.96
CA THR A 63 -5.93 -4.84 5.45
C THR A 63 -6.51 -5.67 6.60
N PRO A 64 -7.83 -5.67 6.82
CA PRO A 64 -8.47 -6.60 7.73
C PRO A 64 -8.19 -8.07 7.38
N PRO A 65 -8.14 -8.97 8.38
CA PRO A 65 -8.04 -10.40 8.14
C PRO A 65 -9.33 -10.93 7.47
N GLY A 66 -9.23 -12.08 6.79
CA GLY A 66 -10.39 -12.77 6.20
C GLY A 66 -10.92 -12.19 4.90
N LEU A 67 -10.26 -11.18 4.32
CA LEU A 67 -10.66 -10.60 3.04
C LEU A 67 -10.34 -11.51 1.84
N GLY A 68 -11.27 -11.54 0.88
CA GLY A 68 -11.12 -12.32 -0.36
C GLY A 68 -10.12 -11.72 -1.36
N ALA A 69 -9.77 -12.48 -2.40
CA ALA A 69 -8.77 -12.09 -3.41
C ALA A 69 -9.06 -10.73 -4.08
N ALA A 70 -10.33 -10.37 -4.27
CA ALA A 70 -10.71 -9.08 -4.86
C ALA A 70 -10.27 -7.88 -3.99
N ALA A 71 -10.47 -7.95 -2.68
CA ALA A 71 -10.06 -6.93 -1.73
C ALA A 71 -8.52 -6.84 -1.62
N ILE A 72 -7.83 -7.98 -1.68
CA ILE A 72 -6.36 -8.02 -1.74
C ILE A 72 -5.84 -7.31 -3.01
N ASN A 73 -6.45 -7.58 -4.16
CA ASN A 73 -6.08 -6.94 -5.43
C ASN A 73 -6.33 -5.43 -5.41
N ALA A 74 -7.41 -4.97 -4.79
CA ALA A 74 -7.67 -3.55 -4.60
C ALA A 74 -6.53 -2.87 -3.82
N GLY A 75 -5.98 -3.53 -2.79
CA GLY A 75 -4.81 -3.06 -2.04
C GLY A 75 -3.60 -2.72 -2.92
N ALA A 76 -3.40 -3.42 -4.04
CA ALA A 76 -2.33 -3.11 -4.98
C ALA A 76 -2.51 -1.75 -5.69
N ALA A 77 -3.74 -1.29 -5.92
CA ALA A 77 -4.01 0.04 -6.45
C ALA A 77 -3.65 1.14 -5.44
N TRP A 78 -4.01 0.95 -4.17
CA TRP A 78 -3.64 1.86 -3.08
C TRP A 78 -2.13 1.95 -2.85
N LEU A 79 -1.44 0.81 -2.90
CA LEU A 79 0.02 0.78 -2.83
C LEU A 79 0.68 1.49 -4.02
N ARG A 80 0.08 1.47 -5.22
CA ARG A 80 0.58 2.27 -6.35
C ARG A 80 0.40 3.76 -6.10
N LYS A 81 -0.76 4.19 -5.59
CA LYS A 81 -1.00 5.60 -5.23
C LYS A 81 0.00 6.15 -4.23
N LEU A 82 0.32 5.38 -3.19
CA LEU A 82 1.36 5.73 -2.22
C LEU A 82 2.74 5.91 -2.87
N ARG A 83 3.08 5.05 -3.85
CA ARG A 83 4.37 5.13 -4.57
C ARG A 83 4.41 6.32 -5.51
N ASP A 84 3.33 6.58 -6.23
CA ASP A 84 3.23 7.71 -7.15
C ASP A 84 3.32 9.03 -6.38
N ALA A 85 2.61 9.16 -5.25
CA ALA A 85 2.73 10.32 -4.37
C ALA A 85 4.16 10.52 -3.85
N LYS A 86 4.83 9.43 -3.41
CA LYS A 86 6.22 9.52 -2.98
C LYS A 86 7.16 9.96 -4.11
N SER A 87 6.96 9.47 -5.32
CA SER A 87 7.76 9.88 -6.49
C SER A 87 7.58 11.36 -6.83
N ARG A 88 6.41 11.94 -6.52
CA ARG A 88 6.11 13.36 -6.63
C ARG A 88 6.60 14.20 -5.44
N GLY A 89 7.18 13.58 -4.41
CA GLY A 89 7.66 14.27 -3.21
C GLY A 89 6.56 14.77 -2.28
N ILE A 90 5.37 14.18 -2.35
CA ILE A 90 4.22 14.60 -1.54
C ILE A 90 4.39 14.11 -0.09
N ALA A 91 4.03 14.94 0.88
CA ALA A 91 4.00 14.55 2.29
C ALA A 91 2.90 13.50 2.55
N PRO A 92 3.12 12.50 3.43
CA PRO A 92 2.14 11.47 3.76
C PRO A 92 0.72 11.98 4.05
N THR A 93 0.54 12.97 4.94
CA THR A 93 -0.79 13.47 5.30
C THR A 93 -1.43 14.31 4.19
N ALA A 94 -0.61 15.00 3.38
CA ALA A 94 -1.08 15.72 2.20
C ALA A 94 -1.69 14.75 1.17
N LEU A 95 -1.11 13.55 1.01
CA LEU A 95 -1.72 12.49 0.21
C LEU A 95 -3.06 12.03 0.79
N LEU A 96 -3.18 11.84 2.11
CA LEU A 96 -4.49 11.50 2.70
C LEU A 96 -5.54 12.58 2.39
N ALA A 97 -5.17 13.85 2.47
CA ALA A 97 -6.06 14.95 2.11
C ALA A 97 -6.46 14.92 0.62
N GLU A 98 -5.56 14.53 -0.29
CA GLU A 98 -5.89 14.28 -1.71
C GLU A 98 -6.92 13.15 -1.84
N LEU A 99 -6.67 12.01 -1.20
CA LEU A 99 -7.55 10.83 -1.28
C LEU A 99 -8.93 11.05 -0.66
N VAL A 100 -9.04 11.89 0.38
CA VAL A 100 -10.35 12.28 0.94
C VAL A 100 -11.17 13.09 -0.06
N ARG A 101 -10.53 13.89 -0.92
CA ARG A 101 -11.21 14.71 -1.92
C ARG A 101 -11.61 13.90 -3.14
N ASP A 102 -10.73 13.04 -3.62
CA ASP A 102 -10.96 12.30 -4.85
C ASP A 102 -10.22 10.95 -4.87
N THR A 103 -10.97 9.90 -5.22
CA THR A 103 -10.49 8.53 -5.44
C THR A 103 -11.03 7.95 -6.75
N SER A 104 -11.54 8.80 -7.64
CA SER A 104 -12.16 8.39 -8.92
C SER A 104 -11.21 7.61 -9.83
N ASP A 105 -9.90 7.80 -9.67
CA ASP A 105 -8.85 7.12 -10.41
C ASP A 105 -8.42 5.76 -9.80
N ILE A 106 -9.13 5.28 -8.78
CA ILE A 106 -8.95 3.96 -8.16
C ILE A 106 -10.20 3.11 -8.45
N PRO A 107 -10.22 2.31 -9.53
CA PRO A 107 -11.40 1.55 -9.90
C PRO A 107 -11.86 0.57 -8.81
N GLY A 108 -13.16 0.58 -8.51
CA GLY A 108 -13.80 -0.41 -7.64
C GLY A 108 -13.57 -0.22 -6.14
N SER A 109 -12.89 0.85 -5.71
CA SER A 109 -12.75 1.18 -4.28
C SER A 109 -12.54 2.68 -4.06
N GLY A 110 -12.96 3.19 -2.91
CA GLY A 110 -12.78 4.59 -2.58
C GLY A 110 -12.64 4.82 -1.07
N VAL A 111 -12.18 6.02 -0.71
CA VAL A 111 -12.17 6.46 0.69
C VAL A 111 -13.62 6.62 1.16
N VAL A 112 -13.92 6.07 2.34
CA VAL A 112 -15.22 6.26 3.00
C VAL A 112 -15.32 7.72 3.44
N PRO A 113 -16.37 8.47 3.03
CA PRO A 113 -16.53 9.87 3.43
C PRO A 113 -16.55 10.05 4.95
N GLY A 114 -15.85 11.08 5.44
CA GLY A 114 -15.77 11.38 6.88
C GLY A 114 -14.96 10.37 7.72
N SER A 115 -14.24 9.44 7.09
CA SER A 115 -13.47 8.41 7.81
C SER A 115 -12.06 8.83 8.23
N LEU A 116 -11.65 10.08 7.95
CA LEU A 116 -10.37 10.61 8.40
C LEU A 116 -10.34 10.64 9.92
N ALA A 117 -9.38 9.93 10.49
CA ALA A 117 -9.20 9.79 11.93
C ALA A 117 -7.72 9.59 12.27
N GLU A 118 -7.42 9.56 13.57
CA GLU A 118 -6.08 9.30 14.09
C GLU A 118 -6.09 8.07 14.99
N ALA A 119 -5.01 7.28 14.93
CA ALA A 119 -4.72 6.21 15.87
C ALA A 119 -3.43 6.56 16.65
N PRO A 120 -3.33 6.21 17.96
CA PRO A 120 -2.16 6.53 18.77
C PRO A 120 -0.85 5.91 18.27
N SER A 121 -0.94 4.82 17.51
CA SER A 121 0.21 4.19 16.85
C SER A 121 -0.22 3.36 15.63
N LEU A 122 0.76 2.98 14.80
CA LEU A 122 0.53 2.03 13.72
C LEU A 122 0.13 0.63 14.23
N ALA A 123 0.52 0.25 15.46
CA ALA A 123 0.11 -1.03 16.04
C ALA A 123 -1.39 -1.02 16.37
N GLU A 124 -1.86 0.03 17.02
CA GLU A 124 -3.28 0.26 17.34
C GLU A 124 -4.15 0.26 16.08
N LEU A 125 -3.68 0.86 14.98
CA LEU A 125 -4.41 0.80 13.70
C LEU A 125 -4.52 -0.63 13.15
N LYS A 126 -3.48 -1.46 13.32
CA LYS A 126 -3.50 -2.87 12.88
C LYS A 126 -4.43 -3.71 13.75
N GLU A 127 -4.48 -3.44 15.05
CA GLU A 127 -5.42 -4.08 15.97
C GLU A 127 -6.86 -3.70 15.64
N LEU A 128 -7.12 -2.40 15.42
CA LEU A 128 -8.41 -1.90 14.94
C LEU A 128 -8.84 -2.61 13.63
N ALA A 129 -7.92 -2.75 12.68
CA ALA A 129 -8.20 -3.43 11.42
C ALA A 129 -8.45 -4.93 11.60
N SER A 130 -7.93 -5.53 12.67
CA SER A 130 -8.09 -6.96 12.98
C SER A 130 -9.41 -7.29 13.70
N GLY A 131 -10.18 -6.28 14.11
CA GLY A 131 -11.48 -6.44 14.77
C GLY A 131 -11.51 -6.08 16.26
N GLY A 132 -10.38 -5.66 16.84
CA GLY A 132 -10.24 -5.44 18.28
C GLY A 132 -10.13 -6.71 19.11
#